data_AF-A0A7I4YLP7-F1
#
_entry.id   AF-A0A7I4YLP7-F1
#
_cell.length_a   1.000
_cell.length_b   1.000
_cell.length_c   1.000
_cell.angle_alpha   90.00
_cell.angle_beta   90.00
_cell.angle_gamma   90.00
#
_symmetry.space_group_name_H-M   'P 1'
#
loop_
_entity.id
_entity.type
_entity.pdbx_description
1 polymer ?
#
loop_
_entity_poly.entity_id
_entity_poly.type
_entity_poly.pdbx_seq_one_letter_code
_entity_poly.pdbx_strand_id
1 'polypeptide(L)' 'MIHIGRWVADSLGNKRAAKEHAAVWITDGEAARCMACGRTQFNLVQRRHHCRACGRVICGVCSTHSYRIDS' A
#
# COMPACT_ATOMS: atom_id res chain seq x y z
N MET A 1 31.97 20.62 24.28
CA MET A 1 31.89 19.99 22.95
C MET A 1 31.31 18.56 23.06
N ILE A 2 30.16 18.39 23.71
CA ILE A 2 29.53 17.05 23.95
C ILE A 2 28.03 17.06 23.56
N HIS A 3 27.39 18.23 23.47
CA HIS A 3 25.96 18.32 23.15
C HIS A 3 25.61 18.10 21.67
N ILE A 4 26.45 18.53 20.71
CA ILE A 4 26.13 18.38 19.29
C ILE A 4 26.33 16.92 18.80
N GLY A 5 27.27 16.19 19.40
CA GLY A 5 27.61 14.82 18.97
C GLY A 5 26.52 13.80 19.24
N ARG A 6 25.68 14.03 20.26
CA ARG A 6 24.58 13.14 20.63
C ARG A 6 23.39 13.21 19.66
N TRP A 7 23.09 14.40 19.14
CA TRP A 7 22.02 14.59 18.14
C TRP A 7 22.32 13.93 16.79
N VAL A 8 23.59 13.95 16.35
CA VAL A 8 24.01 13.26 15.11
C VAL A 8 23.90 11.74 15.27
N ALA A 9 24.26 11.21 16.44
CA ALA A 9 24.10 9.79 16.75
C ALA A 9 22.63 9.36 16.83
N ASP A 10 21.75 10.19 17.40
CA ASP A 10 20.30 9.91 17.51
C ASP A 10 19.58 9.99 16.14
N SER A 11 20.10 10.80 15.20
CA SER A 11 19.51 10.96 13.86
C SER A 11 19.83 9.82 12.89
N LEU A 12 20.99 9.16 13.09
CA LEU A 12 21.45 8.00 12.30
C LEU A 12 21.34 6.67 13.08
N GLY A 13 20.87 6.73 14.33
CA GLY A 13 20.66 5.58 15.19
C GLY A 13 19.61 4.64 14.62
N ASN A 14 20.07 3.54 14.02
CA ASN A 14 19.32 2.32 13.69
C ASN A 14 17.87 2.54 13.23
N LYS A 15 17.66 3.37 12.21
CA LYS A 15 16.41 3.33 11.47
C LYS A 15 16.43 2.03 10.67
N ARG A 16 15.81 0.98 11.21
CA ARG A 16 15.48 -0.22 10.43
C ARG A 16 14.75 0.29 9.19
N ALA A 17 15.33 0.05 8.00
CA ALA A 17 14.67 0.37 6.75
C ALA A 17 13.25 -0.20 6.84
N ALA A 18 12.24 0.62 6.55
CA ALA A 18 10.87 0.15 6.48
C ALA A 18 10.86 -1.05 5.55
N LYS A 19 10.64 -2.24 6.13
CA LYS A 19 10.76 -3.52 5.41
C LYS A 19 9.75 -3.60 4.26
N GLU A 20 8.70 -2.78 4.35
CA GLU A 20 7.65 -2.65 3.37
C GLU A 20 7.82 -1.32 2.63
N HIS A 21 8.13 -1.40 1.35
CA HIS A 21 7.99 -0.24 0.47
C HIS A 21 6.50 0.06 0.42
N ALA A 22 6.11 1.31 0.69
CA ALA A 22 4.71 1.72 0.58
C ALA A 22 4.19 1.29 -0.80
N ALA A 23 3.06 0.58 -0.81
CA ALA A 23 2.54 0.03 -2.04
C ALA A 23 2.25 1.14 -3.06
N VAL A 24 2.72 0.95 -4.30
CA VAL A 24 2.39 1.87 -5.40
C VAL A 24 0.90 1.78 -5.66
N TRP A 25 0.18 2.85 -5.34
CA TRP A 25 -1.27 2.92 -5.51
C TRP A 25 -1.60 3.08 -6.99
N ILE A 26 -2.20 2.06 -7.59
CA ILE A 26 -2.51 2.08 -9.02
C ILE A 26 -3.78 2.90 -9.26
N THR A 27 -3.75 3.75 -10.28
CA THR A 27 -4.89 4.61 -10.59
C THR A 27 -6.03 3.82 -11.25
N ASP A 28 -7.26 4.31 -11.08
CA ASP A 28 -8.46 3.68 -11.65
C ASP A 28 -8.44 3.56 -13.17
N GLY A 29 -7.75 4.50 -13.85
CA GLY A 29 -7.62 4.51 -15.31
C GLY A 29 -6.73 3.38 -15.84
N GLU A 30 -5.80 2.88 -15.04
CA GLU A 30 -4.86 1.82 -15.42
C GLU A 30 -5.43 0.41 -15.16
N ALA A 31 -6.53 0.32 -14.41
CA ALA A 31 -7.17 -0.94 -14.04
C ALA A 31 -8.52 -1.12 -14.75
N ALA A 32 -8.50 -1.72 -15.95
CA ALA A 32 -9.72 -2.12 -16.65
C ALA A 32 -10.33 -3.42 -16.09
N ARG A 33 -9.50 -4.31 -15.52
CA ARG A 33 -9.90 -5.60 -14.95
C ARG A 33 -9.27 -5.82 -13.59
N CYS A 34 -9.89 -6.69 -12.80
CA CYS A 34 -9.37 -7.09 -11.49
C CYS A 34 -7.95 -7.67 -11.62
N MET A 35 -6.99 -7.08 -10.90
CA MET A 35 -5.58 -7.51 -10.93
C MET A 35 -5.31 -8.79 -10.16
N ALA A 36 -6.29 -9.29 -9.40
CA ALA A 36 -6.18 -10.56 -8.67
C ALA A 36 -6.73 -11.74 -9.48
N CYS A 37 -7.93 -11.62 -10.05
CA CYS A 37 -8.57 -12.73 -10.77
C CYS A 37 -8.52 -12.60 -12.30
N GLY A 38 -8.25 -11.41 -12.85
CA GLY A 38 -8.23 -11.15 -14.30
C GLY A 38 -9.59 -11.24 -15.02
N ARG A 39 -10.60 -11.85 -14.38
CA ARG A 39 -11.91 -12.18 -14.98
C ARG A 39 -12.91 -11.03 -14.91
N THR A 40 -12.93 -10.28 -13.81
CA THR A 40 -13.91 -9.20 -13.62
C THR A 40 -13.46 -7.94 -14.34
N GLN A 41 -14.25 -7.46 -15.30
CA GLN A 41 -14.09 -6.14 -15.90
C GLN A 41 -14.84 -5.09 -15.06
N PHE A 42 -14.18 -3.97 -14.80
CA PHE A 42 -14.77 -2.89 -14.02
C PHE A 42 -15.71 -2.04 -14.86
N ASN A 43 -16.80 -1.60 -14.26
CA ASN A 43 -17.79 -0.71 -14.87
C ASN A 43 -18.58 0.03 -13.77
N LEU A 44 -19.65 0.73 -14.13
CA LEU A 44 -20.47 1.50 -13.16
C LEU A 44 -21.05 0.64 -12.02
N VAL A 45 -21.29 -0.65 -12.28
CA VAL A 45 -21.83 -1.63 -11.32
C VAL A 45 -20.70 -2.40 -10.63
N GLN A 46 -19.75 -2.92 -11.40
CA GLN A 46 -18.57 -3.62 -10.90
C GLN A 46 -17.50 -2.61 -10.48
N ARG A 47 -17.62 -2.14 -9.23
CA ARG A 47 -16.74 -1.11 -8.67
C ARG A 47 -15.35 -1.65 -8.37
N ARG A 48 -14.38 -0.75 -8.42
CA ARG A 48 -12.97 -0.98 -8.09
C ARG A 48 -12.77 -0.94 -6.58
N HIS A 49 -11.91 -1.82 -6.08
CA HIS A 49 -11.46 -1.85 -4.69
C HIS A 49 -9.93 -1.86 -4.66
N HIS A 50 -9.31 -1.04 -3.83
CA HIS A 50 -7.85 -1.06 -3.68
C HIS A 50 -7.44 -1.90 -2.48
N CYS A 51 -6.47 -2.79 -2.71
CA CYS A 51 -5.80 -3.48 -1.62
C CYS A 51 -4.75 -2.56 -1.01
N ARG A 52 -4.98 -2.09 0.22
CA ARG A 52 -4.07 -1.14 0.90
C ARG A 52 -2.71 -1.74 1.26
N ALA A 53 -2.59 -3.07 1.31
CA ALA A 53 -1.32 -3.77 1.53
C ALA A 53 -0.42 -3.78 0.27
N CYS A 54 -1.00 -3.79 -0.93
CA CYS A 54 -0.23 -4.01 -2.17
C CYS A 54 -0.57 -3.05 -3.32
N GLY A 55 -1.48 -2.08 -3.12
CA GLY A 55 -1.79 -1.00 -4.07
C GLY A 55 -2.61 -1.42 -5.30
N ARG A 56 -2.84 -2.73 -5.48
CA ARG A 56 -3.58 -3.30 -6.61
C ARG A 56 -5.06 -2.98 -6.58
N VAL A 57 -5.65 -2.85 -7.77
CA VAL A 57 -7.08 -2.70 -7.99
C VAL A 57 -7.73 -4.08 -8.21
N ILE A 58 -8.67 -4.42 -7.35
CA ILE A 58 -9.34 -5.73 -7.28
C ILE A 58 -10.87 -5.57 -7.26
N CYS A 59 -11.61 -6.64 -7.54
CA CYS A 59 -13.08 -6.67 -7.44
C CYS A 59 -13.54 -7.01 -6.01
N GLY A 60 -14.81 -6.76 -5.70
CA GLY A 60 -15.36 -7.01 -4.36
C GLY A 60 -15.28 -8.47 -3.91
N VAL A 61 -15.34 -9.41 -4.86
CA VAL A 61 -15.13 -10.85 -4.57
C VAL A 61 -13.69 -11.14 -4.18
N CYS A 62 -12.72 -10.42 -4.75
CA CYS A 62 -11.31 -10.58 -4.41
C CYS A 62 -10.89 -9.75 -3.18
N SER A 63 -11.72 -8.81 -2.72
CA SER A 63 -11.47 -8.05 -1.49
C SER A 63 -11.98 -8.77 -0.24
N THR A 64 -11.62 -10.04 -0.07
CA THR A 64 -12.07 -10.89 1.05
C THR A 64 -11.45 -10.53 2.40
N HIS A 65 -10.27 -9.90 2.40
CA HIS A 65 -9.58 -9.51 3.61
C HIS A 65 -9.59 -8.00 3.79
N SER A 66 -10.14 -7.55 4.92
CA SER A 66 -9.99 -6.18 5.40
C SER A 66 -9.36 -6.24 6.80
N TYR A 67 -8.28 -5.50 6.99
CA TYR A 67 -7.64 -5.35 8.30
C TYR A 67 -7.49 -3.85 8.58
N ARG A 68 -7.58 -3.47 9.87
CA ARG A 68 -7.23 -2.11 10.29
C ARG A 68 -5.72 -1.99 10.21
N ILE A 69 -5.25 -1.06 9.40
CA ILE A 69 -3.85 -0.64 9.43
C ILE A 69 -3.76 0.24 10.68
N ASP A 70 -3.36 -0.36 11.80
CA ASP A 70 -3.02 0.39 13.02
C ASP A 70 -1.78 1.24 12.72
N SER A 71 -1.85 2.51 13.09
CA SER A 71 -0.91 3.57 12.67
C SER A 71 0.41 3.54 13.42
#